data_AF-A0A1I7ZBC2-F1
#
_entry.id   AF-A0A1I7ZBC2-F1
#
_cell.length_a   1.000
_cell.length_b   1.000
_cell.length_c   1.000
_cell.angle_alpha   90.00
_cell.angle_beta   90.00
_cell.angle_gamma   90.00
#
_symmetry.space_group_name_H-M   'P 1'
#
loop_
_entity.id
_entity.type
_entity.pdbx_description
1 polymer ?
#
loop_
_entity_poly.entity_id
_entity_poly.type
_entity_poly.pdbx_seq_one_letter_code
_entity_poly.pdbx_strand_id
1 'polypeptide(L)'
;MSLAGYIKTGWTDLKDAPLKQGIVYLPLPKPSAALSYKVVLEATDHYGRYCQSYCRNDTIGKYQVCPPELTLKMRQDDKASNVSFTHSFLSKKYLDVDLSSHPRHWLIQPPYMVFACHRKLVKSQNIMDLANSIKPSISHDDYVWFRVIVARKPGSDVDIENAVVEASDLDDSYDVWTSSVRRAQSSYDANVINVRARNPMVVRRGVSVQLSFKSNNKRIHCPAKCTKDSGVVHDCDGIVFLHADADRSEEKIFNADQSILQLLGWKMLGHPSQWTLRMPYLSFYC
;
A
#
# COMPACT_ATOMS: atom_id res chain seq x y z
N MET A 1 18.54 -16.63 5.20
CA MET A 1 19.07 -15.32 5.68
C MET A 1 17.87 -14.52 6.15
N SER A 2 17.71 -14.37 7.46
CA SER A 2 16.64 -13.55 8.04
C SER A 2 17.11 -12.10 8.05
N LEU A 3 16.46 -11.24 7.27
CA LEU A 3 16.67 -9.79 7.31
C LEU A 3 15.67 -9.20 8.31
N ALA A 4 15.93 -9.43 9.59
CA ALA A 4 15.39 -8.59 10.66
C ALA A 4 16.44 -7.50 10.91
N GLY A 5 16.35 -6.41 10.16
CA GLY A 5 17.21 -5.25 10.35
C GLY A 5 16.53 -4.24 11.27
N TYR A 6 17.19 -3.87 12.36
CA TYR A 6 16.78 -2.74 13.19
C TYR A 6 17.21 -1.46 12.46
N ILE A 7 16.26 -0.59 12.10
CA ILE A 7 16.60 0.76 11.59
C ILE A 7 16.54 1.72 12.77
N LYS A 8 17.71 2.13 13.25
CA LYS A 8 17.80 3.21 14.24
C LYS A 8 17.80 4.53 13.46
N THR A 9 16.79 5.35 13.73
CA THR A 9 16.82 6.75 13.32
C THR A 9 17.37 7.55 14.50
N GLY A 10 18.15 8.60 14.27
CA GLY A 10 18.77 9.41 15.33
C GLY A 10 17.82 10.07 16.35
N TRP A 11 16.53 9.75 16.32
CA TRP A 11 15.48 10.34 17.15
C TRP A 11 14.56 9.31 17.83
N THR A 12 14.53 8.04 17.38
CA THR A 12 13.71 6.98 17.99
C THR A 12 14.26 5.58 17.69
N ASP A 13 14.25 4.72 18.70
CA ASP A 13 14.23 3.27 18.50
C ASP A 13 12.85 2.92 17.92
N LEU A 14 12.76 2.67 16.62
CA LEU A 14 11.52 2.23 15.98
C LEU A 14 11.26 0.76 16.34
N LYS A 15 10.66 0.55 17.52
CA LYS A 15 10.18 -0.77 17.96
C LYS A 15 8.86 -1.19 17.28
N ASP A 16 8.11 -0.23 16.70
CA ASP A 16 6.72 -0.44 16.27
C ASP A 16 6.43 -0.02 14.80
N ALA A 17 7.44 0.13 13.94
CA ALA A 17 7.18 0.38 12.52
C ALA A 17 6.52 -0.88 11.89
N PRO A 18 5.42 -0.77 11.12
CA PRO A 18 4.80 -1.92 10.48
C PRO A 18 5.83 -2.58 9.57
N LEU A 19 6.26 -3.78 9.97
CA LEU A 19 7.36 -4.50 9.35
C LEU A 19 6.77 -5.64 8.53
N LYS A 20 6.84 -5.53 7.20
CA LYS A 20 6.80 -6.72 6.35
C LYS A 20 8.25 -7.18 6.17
N GLN A 21 8.51 -8.49 6.16
CA GLN A 21 9.90 -8.96 6.06
C GLN A 21 10.54 -8.36 4.80
N GLY A 22 11.63 -7.61 5.00
CA GLY A 22 12.39 -6.96 3.92
C GLY A 22 11.96 -5.53 3.55
N ILE A 23 10.82 -5.00 4.03
CA ILE A 23 10.37 -3.63 3.74
C ILE A 23 9.96 -2.95 5.04
N VAL A 24 10.64 -1.85 5.39
CA VAL A 24 10.31 -1.02 6.55
C VAL A 24 9.65 0.26 6.07
N TYR A 25 8.42 0.50 6.52
CA TYR A 25 7.77 1.79 6.34
C TYR A 25 8.24 2.73 7.44
N LEU A 26 9.03 3.74 7.05
CA LEU A 26 9.53 4.73 7.98
C LEU A 26 8.61 5.97 7.91
N PRO A 27 7.85 6.29 8.99
CA PRO A 27 7.22 7.59 9.08
C PRO A 27 8.33 8.64 9.17
N LEU A 28 8.48 9.44 8.12
CA LEU A 28 9.45 10.52 8.12
C LEU A 28 8.88 11.71 8.88
N PRO A 29 9.67 12.37 9.74
CA PRO A 29 9.19 13.50 10.54
C PRO A 29 8.67 14.60 9.61
N LYS A 30 7.50 15.17 9.93
CA LYS A 30 7.01 16.37 9.26
C LYS A 30 8.05 17.47 9.51
N PRO A 31 8.69 18.01 8.48
CA PRO A 31 9.75 18.98 8.72
C PRO A 31 9.12 20.27 9.27
N SER A 32 9.70 20.85 10.33
CA SER A 32 9.13 21.99 11.05
C SER A 32 9.75 23.31 10.60
N ALA A 33 9.21 23.92 9.55
CA ALA A 33 9.51 25.30 9.12
C ALA A 33 10.98 25.65 8.77
N ALA A 34 11.94 24.72 8.77
CA ALA A 34 13.33 25.01 8.41
C ALA A 34 13.81 24.32 7.11
N LEU A 35 14.82 24.96 6.47
CA LEU A 35 15.55 24.47 5.30
C LEU A 35 16.19 23.11 5.58
N SER A 36 15.79 22.09 4.82
CA SER A 36 16.45 20.77 4.69
C SER A 36 16.86 20.03 5.99
N TYR A 37 16.15 18.95 6.32
CA TYR A 37 16.46 18.05 7.42
C TYR A 37 17.26 16.86 6.93
N LYS A 38 18.29 16.45 7.67
CA LYS A 38 19.01 15.20 7.40
C LYS A 38 18.53 14.10 8.35
N VAL A 39 18.07 12.99 7.78
CA VAL A 39 17.74 11.76 8.49
C VAL A 39 18.87 10.77 8.26
N VAL A 40 19.59 10.41 9.30
CA VAL A 40 20.59 9.35 9.26
C VAL A 40 19.92 8.02 9.59
N LEU A 41 20.18 7.02 8.77
CA LEU A 41 19.66 5.68 8.92
C LEU A 41 20.81 4.75 9.34
N GLU A 42 20.60 3.94 10.36
CA GLU A 42 21.56 2.90 10.74
C GLU A 42 20.85 1.56 10.76
N ALA A 43 21.49 0.55 10.16
CA ALA A 43 20.99 -0.82 10.19
C ALA A 43 22.01 -1.74 10.86
N THR A 44 21.53 -2.60 11.76
CA THR A 44 22.33 -3.64 12.41
C THR A 44 21.69 -5.01 12.25
N ASP A 45 22.53 -6.05 12.22
CA ASP A 45 22.06 -7.43 12.25
C ASP A 45 21.72 -7.89 13.69
N HIS A 46 21.22 -9.12 13.83
CA HIS A 46 20.82 -9.69 15.12
C HIS A 46 21.98 -9.91 16.10
N TYR A 47 23.22 -9.77 15.65
CA TYR A 47 24.42 -9.78 16.51
C TYR A 47 24.95 -8.36 16.80
N GLY A 48 24.19 -7.31 16.43
CA GLY A 48 24.57 -5.92 16.64
C GLY A 48 25.64 -5.41 15.67
N ARG A 49 25.92 -6.12 14.57
CA ARG A 49 26.94 -5.71 13.59
C ARG A 49 26.35 -4.74 12.59
N TYR A 50 27.11 -3.70 12.27
CA TYR A 50 26.71 -2.67 11.31
C TYR A 50 26.54 -3.24 9.88
N CYS A 51 25.48 -2.82 9.20
CA CYS A 51 25.19 -3.17 7.83
C CYS A 51 25.56 -2.01 6.90
N GLN A 52 26.34 -2.30 5.86
CA GLN A 52 26.78 -1.30 4.90
C GLN A 52 25.61 -0.85 4.02
N SER A 53 25.41 0.45 3.89
CA SER A 53 24.45 1.06 2.96
C SER A 53 24.98 1.10 1.53
N TYR A 54 24.09 0.75 0.60
CA TYR A 54 24.30 0.79 -0.84
C TYR A 54 23.16 1.55 -1.52
N CYS A 55 23.49 2.51 -2.37
CA CYS A 55 22.52 3.28 -3.15
C CYS A 55 22.60 2.90 -4.62
N ARG A 56 21.45 2.80 -5.29
CA ARG A 56 21.42 2.63 -6.75
C ARG A 56 21.87 3.93 -7.42
N ASN A 57 22.93 3.82 -8.23
CA ASN A 57 23.34 4.88 -9.14
C ASN A 57 22.62 4.66 -10.49
N ASP A 58 21.64 5.51 -10.79
CA ASP A 58 20.82 5.37 -11.99
C ASP A 58 21.61 5.57 -13.28
N THR A 59 22.67 6.38 -13.27
CA THR A 59 23.51 6.62 -14.44
C THR A 59 24.28 5.36 -14.85
N ILE A 60 24.72 4.57 -13.87
CA ILE A 60 25.55 3.38 -14.10
C ILE A 60 24.72 2.09 -14.00
N GLY A 61 23.48 2.18 -13.50
CA GLY A 61 22.60 1.04 -13.25
C GLY A 61 23.12 0.09 -12.17
N LYS A 62 24.02 0.54 -11.28
CA LYS A 62 24.69 -0.30 -10.27
C LYS A 62 24.53 0.26 -8.87
N TYR A 63 24.53 -0.63 -7.87
CA TYR A 63 24.62 -0.24 -6.46
C TYR A 63 26.06 0.10 -6.07
N GLN A 64 26.21 1.23 -5.39
CA GLN A 64 27.48 1.72 -4.85
C GLN A 64 27.33 2.03 -3.36
N VAL A 65 28.43 1.93 -2.62
CA VAL A 65 28.45 2.36 -1.22
C VAL A 65 28.08 3.85 -1.16
N CYS A 66 27.13 4.19 -0.30
CA CYS A 66 26.68 5.57 -0.11
C CYS A 66 26.55 5.89 1.38
N PRO A 67 26.65 7.16 1.79
CA PRO A 67 26.29 7.57 3.12
C PRO A 67 24.82 7.20 3.40
N PRO A 68 24.49 6.63 4.57
CA PRO A 68 23.11 6.28 4.90
C PRO A 68 22.32 7.50 5.40
N GLU A 69 22.38 8.61 4.66
CA GLU A 69 21.70 9.85 4.99
C GLU A 69 20.64 10.19 3.93
N LEU A 70 19.46 10.60 4.38
CA LEU A 70 18.38 11.14 3.56
C LEU A 70 18.24 12.63 3.87
N THR A 71 18.26 13.49 2.86
CA THR A 71 18.02 14.92 3.06
C THR A 71 16.57 15.26 2.68
N LEU A 72 15.71 15.45 3.67
CA LEU A 72 14.32 15.89 3.53
C LEU A 72 14.28 17.40 3.37
N LYS A 73 13.97 17.90 2.17
CA LYS A 73 13.82 19.34 1.93
C LYS A 73 12.35 19.71 1.94
N MET A 74 11.94 20.65 2.80
CA MET A 74 10.70 21.39 2.56
C MET A 74 10.99 22.59 1.67
N ARG A 75 10.08 22.82 0.73
CA ARG A 75 9.84 24.16 0.20
C ARG A 75 8.51 24.62 0.78
N GLN A 76 8.45 25.83 1.31
CA GLN A 76 7.18 26.52 1.55
C GLN A 76 6.57 26.84 0.18
N ASP A 77 5.72 25.95 -0.31
CA ASP A 77 4.80 26.28 -1.38
C ASP A 77 3.42 26.41 -0.74
N ASP A 78 2.94 27.65 -0.54
CA ASP A 78 1.66 28.00 0.12
C ASP A 78 0.40 27.42 -0.57
N LYS A 79 0.57 26.61 -1.63
CA LYS A 79 -0.50 26.02 -2.45
C LYS A 79 -0.38 24.50 -2.64
N ALA A 80 0.61 23.84 -2.03
CA ALA A 80 0.80 22.40 -2.20
C ALA A 80 -0.05 21.59 -1.21
N SER A 81 -0.79 20.61 -1.70
CA SER A 81 -1.55 19.67 -0.88
C SER A 81 -0.61 18.84 0.03
N ASN A 82 -1.11 18.47 1.21
CA ASN A 82 -0.41 17.65 2.19
C ASN A 82 -0.17 16.24 1.65
N VAL A 83 0.89 16.05 0.86
CA VAL A 83 1.38 14.72 0.52
C VAL A 83 2.81 14.54 1.03
N SER A 84 3.10 13.32 1.47
CA SER A 84 4.28 12.93 2.23
C SER A 84 5.59 13.52 1.68
N PHE A 85 6.19 14.40 2.48
CA PHE A 85 7.38 15.17 2.18
C PHE A 85 8.62 14.29 2.00
N THR A 86 9.08 14.09 0.77
CA THR A 86 10.43 13.56 0.50
C THR A 86 11.20 14.29 -0.62
N HIS A 87 10.63 15.25 -1.35
CA HIS A 87 11.31 15.79 -2.55
C HIS A 87 11.24 17.32 -2.72
N SER A 88 12.31 17.86 -3.31
CA SER A 88 12.45 19.27 -3.70
C SER A 88 11.91 19.48 -5.11
N PHE A 89 11.13 20.53 -5.37
CA PHE A 89 10.66 20.89 -6.73
C PHE A 89 11.80 21.08 -7.76
N LEU A 90 13.04 21.32 -7.30
CA LEU A 90 14.22 21.44 -8.16
C LEU A 90 14.83 20.08 -8.55
N SER A 91 14.53 19.00 -7.82
CA SER A 91 14.90 17.67 -8.27
C SER A 91 13.92 17.25 -9.36
N LYS A 92 14.40 17.13 -10.60
CA LYS A 92 13.64 16.54 -11.73
C LYS A 92 13.14 15.10 -11.49
N LYS A 93 13.48 14.52 -10.34
CA LYS A 93 13.08 13.18 -9.89
C LYS A 93 12.20 13.34 -8.66
N TYR A 94 10.93 13.02 -8.83
CA TYR A 94 9.96 12.92 -7.75
C TYR A 94 9.98 11.50 -7.18
N LEU A 95 9.21 11.25 -6.13
CA LEU A 95 8.93 9.89 -5.69
C LEU A 95 8.32 9.15 -6.89
N ASP A 96 8.95 8.07 -7.33
CA ASP A 96 8.51 7.24 -8.46
C ASP A 96 8.06 5.87 -7.92
N VAL A 97 7.02 5.85 -7.10
CA VAL A 97 6.50 4.62 -6.50
C VAL A 97 5.13 4.28 -7.07
N ASP A 98 5.01 3.10 -7.68
CA ASP A 98 3.73 2.54 -8.07
C ASP A 98 3.17 1.61 -6.98
N LEU A 99 2.50 2.21 -5.98
CA LEU A 99 1.71 1.48 -4.98
C LEU A 99 0.28 1.17 -5.45
N SER A 100 -0.06 1.53 -6.69
CA SER A 100 -1.34 1.18 -7.31
C SER A 100 -1.36 -0.25 -7.85
N SER A 101 -0.18 -0.86 -7.95
CA SER A 101 0.00 -2.23 -8.39
C SER A 101 -0.27 -3.26 -7.29
N HIS A 102 -0.50 -4.50 -7.72
CA HIS A 102 -0.68 -5.62 -6.82
C HIS A 102 0.50 -5.76 -5.84
N PRO A 103 0.30 -6.15 -4.57
CA PRO A 103 1.36 -6.24 -3.55
C PRO A 103 2.64 -6.95 -4.00
N ARG A 104 2.50 -7.95 -4.86
CA ARG A 104 3.62 -8.71 -5.44
C ARG A 104 4.47 -7.93 -6.46
N HIS A 105 3.92 -6.86 -7.03
CA HIS A 105 4.51 -6.05 -8.10
C HIS A 105 4.80 -4.62 -7.68
N TRP A 106 4.86 -4.33 -6.38
CA TRP A 106 5.27 -2.99 -5.93
C TRP A 106 6.61 -2.59 -6.55
N LEU A 107 6.59 -1.48 -7.29
CA LEU A 107 7.77 -0.89 -7.91
C LEU A 107 8.06 0.43 -7.21
N ILE A 108 9.01 0.44 -6.28
CA ILE A 108 9.49 1.65 -5.61
C ILE A 108 10.71 2.16 -6.38
N GLN A 109 10.66 3.16 -7.25
CA GLN A 109 11.88 3.61 -7.95
C GLN A 109 12.80 4.49 -7.05
N PRO A 110 14.11 4.53 -7.35
CA PRO A 110 15.19 4.92 -6.41
C PRO A 110 15.20 6.39 -5.92
N PRO A 111 16.02 6.71 -4.88
CA PRO A 111 17.17 5.94 -4.37
C PRO A 111 16.76 4.74 -3.53
N TYR A 112 16.95 3.54 -4.10
CA TYR A 112 16.96 2.31 -3.31
C TYR A 112 18.19 2.35 -2.44
N MET A 113 18.01 2.55 -1.14
CA MET A 113 19.05 2.32 -0.16
C MET A 113 18.90 0.89 0.37
N VAL A 114 19.89 0.05 0.12
CA VAL A 114 19.94 -1.34 0.57
C VAL A 114 20.99 -1.43 1.67
N PHE A 115 20.59 -1.92 2.84
CA PHE A 115 21.53 -2.23 3.91
C PHE A 115 21.91 -3.71 3.84
N ALA A 116 23.19 -3.99 3.60
CA ALA A 116 23.68 -5.36 3.51
C ALA A 116 24.71 -5.63 4.61
N CYS A 117 24.40 -6.58 5.49
CA CYS A 117 25.24 -6.99 6.59
C CYS A 117 26.15 -8.14 6.10
N HIS A 118 27.41 -7.86 5.78
CA HIS A 118 28.34 -8.85 5.27
C HIS A 118 29.74 -8.67 5.86
N ARG A 119 30.56 -9.73 5.81
CA ARG A 119 31.94 -9.73 6.33
C ARG A 119 33.01 -9.52 5.25
N LYS A 120 32.64 -9.55 3.95
CA LYS A 120 33.56 -9.55 2.81
C LYS A 120 33.07 -8.59 1.74
N LEU A 121 33.99 -7.99 0.98
CA LEU A 121 33.68 -7.14 -0.17
C LEU A 121 32.64 -7.81 -1.10
N VAL A 122 31.44 -7.23 -1.14
CA VAL A 122 30.34 -7.70 -1.98
C VAL A 122 30.36 -6.94 -3.30
N LYS A 123 30.31 -7.67 -4.43
CA LYS A 123 30.20 -7.07 -5.77
C LYS A 123 28.85 -6.38 -5.93
N SER A 124 28.79 -5.30 -6.71
CA SER A 124 27.54 -4.58 -6.98
C SER A 124 26.41 -5.48 -7.50
N GLN A 125 26.75 -6.53 -8.26
CA GLN A 125 25.79 -7.50 -8.78
C GLN A 125 25.10 -8.27 -7.66
N ASN A 126 25.84 -8.72 -6.65
CA ASN A 126 25.26 -9.46 -5.53
C ASN A 126 24.29 -8.58 -4.71
N ILE A 127 24.55 -7.26 -4.63
CA ILE A 127 23.63 -6.31 -3.99
C ILE A 127 22.39 -6.10 -4.86
N MET A 128 22.54 -6.07 -6.18
CA MET A 128 21.42 -5.98 -7.11
C MET A 128 20.54 -7.24 -7.03
N ASP A 129 21.14 -8.42 -6.98
CA ASP A 129 20.45 -9.69 -6.80
C ASP A 129 19.75 -9.74 -5.44
N LEU A 130 20.40 -9.25 -4.38
CA LEU A 130 19.79 -9.11 -3.06
C LEU A 130 18.58 -8.18 -3.11
N ALA A 131 18.70 -6.99 -3.71
CA ALA A 131 17.61 -6.03 -3.85
C ALA A 131 16.41 -6.62 -4.62
N ASN A 132 16.69 -7.33 -5.72
CA ASN A 132 15.67 -8.00 -6.52
C ASN A 132 15.07 -9.23 -5.83
N SER A 133 15.80 -9.85 -4.89
CA SER A 133 15.31 -10.98 -4.09
C SER A 133 14.40 -10.58 -2.94
N ILE A 134 14.44 -9.30 -2.53
CA ILE A 134 13.52 -8.75 -1.52
C ILE A 134 12.15 -8.61 -2.15
N LYS A 135 11.38 -9.69 -2.10
CA LYS A 135 9.94 -9.66 -2.33
C LYS A 135 9.27 -9.38 -0.98
N PRO A 136 8.19 -8.58 -0.95
CA PRO A 136 7.40 -8.45 0.27
C PRO A 136 7.02 -9.85 0.75
N SER A 137 7.25 -10.16 2.03
CA SER A 137 6.77 -11.44 2.57
C SER A 137 5.28 -11.57 2.30
N ILE A 138 4.91 -12.78 1.87
CA ILE A 138 3.52 -13.17 1.79
C ILE A 138 2.94 -13.02 3.21
N SER A 139 1.85 -12.24 3.35
CA SER A 139 1.14 -12.20 4.64
C SER A 139 0.58 -13.59 4.91
N HIS A 140 0.84 -14.10 6.11
CA HIS A 140 0.32 -15.36 6.61
C HIS A 140 -0.98 -15.18 7.39
N ASP A 141 -1.53 -13.96 7.42
CA ASP A 141 -2.79 -13.68 8.08
C ASP A 141 -3.93 -14.35 7.31
N ASP A 142 -4.93 -14.86 8.02
CA ASP A 142 -6.05 -15.60 7.39
C ASP A 142 -6.92 -14.70 6.51
N TYR A 143 -6.89 -13.39 6.73
CA TYR A 143 -7.74 -12.41 6.08
C TYR A 143 -6.95 -11.24 5.49
N VAL A 144 -7.51 -10.67 4.43
CA VAL A 144 -7.07 -9.43 3.82
C VAL A 144 -8.21 -8.44 3.76
N TRP A 145 -7.86 -7.18 3.72
CA TRP A 145 -8.76 -6.07 3.49
C TRP A 145 -8.58 -5.57 2.06
N PHE A 146 -9.67 -5.17 1.42
CA PHE A 146 -9.68 -4.51 0.13
C PHE A 146 -10.71 -3.37 0.14
N ARG A 147 -10.63 -2.49 -0.87
CA ARG A 147 -11.44 -1.27 -0.93
C ARG A 147 -12.67 -1.46 -1.82
N VAL A 148 -13.77 -0.83 -1.45
CA VAL A 148 -15.01 -0.81 -2.23
C VAL A 148 -15.60 0.59 -2.16
N ILE A 149 -16.11 1.09 -3.29
CA ILE A 149 -16.85 2.36 -3.31
C ILE A 149 -18.31 2.11 -2.98
N VAL A 150 -18.88 2.93 -2.11
CA VAL A 150 -20.30 3.01 -1.82
C VAL A 150 -20.70 4.47 -1.97
N ALA A 151 -21.39 4.78 -3.07
CA ALA A 151 -21.84 6.12 -3.40
C ALA A 151 -23.35 6.21 -3.24
N ARG A 152 -23.84 7.35 -2.74
CA ARG A 152 -25.26 7.61 -2.63
C ARG A 152 -25.88 7.89 -3.99
N LYS A 153 -26.99 7.23 -4.34
CA LYS A 153 -27.76 7.53 -5.55
C LYS A 153 -28.61 8.80 -5.34
N PRO A 154 -28.58 9.77 -6.28
CA PRO A 154 -29.43 10.96 -6.17
C PRO A 154 -30.90 10.57 -6.16
N GLY A 155 -31.66 11.09 -5.19
CA GLY A 155 -33.09 10.78 -5.01
C GLY A 155 -33.39 9.47 -4.27
N SER A 156 -32.38 8.83 -3.67
CA SER A 156 -32.53 7.65 -2.83
C SER A 156 -32.84 8.01 -1.37
N ASP A 157 -33.93 7.46 -0.84
CA ASP A 157 -34.31 7.50 0.58
C ASP A 157 -33.59 6.44 1.42
N VAL A 158 -32.66 5.69 0.83
CA VAL A 158 -31.88 4.69 1.55
C VAL A 158 -30.89 5.38 2.49
N ASP A 159 -31.05 5.15 3.78
CA ASP A 159 -30.08 5.53 4.80
C ASP A 159 -28.89 4.56 4.77
N ILE A 160 -27.92 4.87 3.91
CA ILE A 160 -26.70 4.08 3.71
C ILE A 160 -25.72 4.21 4.88
N GLU A 161 -25.75 5.33 5.62
CA GLU A 161 -24.84 5.57 6.74
C GLU A 161 -25.11 4.59 7.90
N ASN A 162 -26.38 4.25 8.11
CA ASN A 162 -26.83 3.26 9.08
C ASN A 162 -26.95 1.84 8.51
N ALA A 163 -26.57 1.62 7.25
CA ALA A 163 -26.58 0.30 6.65
C ALA A 163 -25.43 -0.58 7.15
N VAL A 164 -25.62 -1.88 7.02
CA VAL A 164 -24.64 -2.94 7.28
C VAL A 164 -24.19 -3.50 5.94
N VAL A 165 -22.87 -3.59 5.74
CA VAL A 165 -22.26 -4.34 4.64
C VAL A 165 -22.00 -5.77 5.10
N GLU A 166 -22.32 -6.73 4.25
CA GLU A 166 -22.01 -8.14 4.41
C GLU A 166 -21.13 -8.60 3.25
N ALA A 167 -20.02 -9.24 3.58
CA ALA A 167 -19.12 -9.88 2.63
C ALA A 167 -19.13 -11.38 2.90
N SER A 168 -19.60 -12.15 1.92
CA SER A 168 -19.68 -13.60 1.98
C SER A 168 -18.71 -14.21 0.97
N ASP A 169 -17.90 -15.16 1.44
CA ASP A 169 -17.07 -15.97 0.55
C ASP A 169 -17.95 -17.01 -0.18
N LEU A 170 -17.89 -17.03 -1.51
CA LEU A 170 -18.69 -17.95 -2.32
C LEU A 170 -18.19 -19.40 -2.25
N ASP A 171 -16.90 -19.60 -1.94
CA ASP A 171 -16.30 -20.92 -1.76
C ASP A 171 -16.47 -21.45 -0.31
N ASP A 172 -16.90 -20.59 0.62
CA ASP A 172 -17.17 -20.94 2.02
C ASP A 172 -18.26 -20.05 2.61
N SER A 173 -19.50 -20.52 2.50
CA SER A 173 -20.70 -19.79 2.93
C SER A 173 -20.79 -19.56 4.44
N TYR A 174 -19.92 -20.18 5.25
CA TYR A 174 -19.86 -19.95 6.69
C TYR A 174 -19.00 -18.73 7.06
N ASP A 175 -18.08 -18.30 6.19
CA ASP A 175 -17.28 -17.09 6.40
C ASP A 175 -18.03 -15.87 5.87
N VAL A 176 -18.88 -15.31 6.73
CA VAL A 176 -19.57 -14.05 6.48
C VAL A 176 -19.01 -12.98 7.41
N TRP A 177 -18.43 -11.95 6.82
CA TRP A 177 -18.03 -10.75 7.55
C TRP A 177 -19.13 -9.69 7.46
N THR A 178 -19.46 -9.07 8.59
CA THR A 178 -20.46 -8.00 8.65
C THR A 178 -19.91 -6.79 9.40
N SER A 179 -20.18 -5.59 8.90
CA SER A 179 -19.85 -4.33 9.58
C SER A 179 -20.84 -3.23 9.21
N SER A 180 -21.02 -2.23 10.06
CA SER A 180 -21.71 -1.01 9.61
C SER A 180 -20.87 -0.29 8.56
N VAL A 181 -21.53 0.35 7.59
CA VAL A 181 -20.88 1.15 6.54
C VAL A 181 -20.02 2.23 7.18
N ARG A 182 -20.55 2.94 8.19
CA ARG A 182 -19.82 3.95 8.96
C ARG A 182 -18.54 3.44 9.62
N ARG A 183 -18.53 2.20 10.13
CA ARG A 183 -17.33 1.61 10.76
C ARG A 183 -16.32 1.11 9.73
N ALA A 184 -16.80 0.64 8.58
CA ALA A 184 -15.96 0.16 7.49
C ALA A 184 -15.35 1.31 6.67
N GLN A 185 -15.89 2.52 6.79
CA GLN A 185 -15.50 3.71 6.06
C GLN A 185 -14.01 4.05 6.23
N SER A 186 -13.40 4.48 5.13
CA SER A 186 -12.04 5.02 5.14
C SER A 186 -12.02 6.35 5.88
N SER A 187 -10.96 6.59 6.66
CA SER A 187 -10.74 7.87 7.34
C SER A 187 -10.44 9.03 6.37
N TYR A 188 -10.19 8.74 5.09
CA TYR A 188 -9.77 9.71 4.08
C TYR A 188 -10.82 9.99 3.00
N ASP A 189 -11.65 9.00 2.68
CA ASP A 189 -12.71 9.13 1.68
C ASP A 189 -14.00 8.50 2.20
N ALA A 190 -15.01 9.34 2.36
CA ALA A 190 -16.31 8.94 2.89
C ALA A 190 -17.04 7.94 1.98
N ASN A 191 -16.72 7.90 0.69
CA ASN A 191 -17.35 6.96 -0.24
C ASN A 191 -16.62 5.62 -0.33
N VAL A 192 -15.48 5.46 0.35
CA VAL A 192 -14.71 4.20 0.31
C VAL A 192 -14.86 3.48 1.63
N ILE A 193 -15.24 2.19 1.56
CA ILE A 193 -15.22 1.28 2.70
C ILE A 193 -14.14 0.21 2.51
N ASN A 194 -13.60 -0.29 3.63
CA ASN A 194 -12.69 -1.41 3.66
C ASN A 194 -13.45 -2.67 4.04
N VAL A 195 -13.32 -3.70 3.22
CA VAL A 195 -14.05 -4.95 3.35
C VAL A 195 -13.07 -6.10 3.55
N ARG A 196 -13.44 -7.05 4.41
CA ARG A 196 -12.64 -8.24 4.72
C ARG A 196 -12.95 -9.36 3.74
N ALA A 197 -11.90 -10.07 3.32
CA ALA A 197 -11.96 -11.32 2.57
C ALA A 197 -10.94 -12.32 3.13
N ARG A 198 -11.10 -13.62 2.85
CA ARG A 198 -10.02 -14.58 3.10
C ARG A 198 -8.79 -14.23 2.28
N ASN A 199 -7.62 -14.50 2.85
CA ASN A 199 -6.37 -14.15 2.22
C ASN A 199 -6.08 -15.08 1.01
N PRO A 200 -6.13 -14.57 -0.23
CA PRO A 200 -5.90 -15.39 -1.42
C PRO A 200 -4.47 -15.93 -1.48
N MET A 201 -3.53 -15.34 -0.75
CA MET A 201 -2.14 -15.80 -0.67
C MET A 201 -1.98 -17.08 0.16
N VAL A 202 -2.85 -17.27 1.15
CA VAL A 202 -2.91 -18.48 1.99
C VAL A 202 -3.72 -19.56 1.28
N VAL A 203 -4.88 -19.18 0.74
CA VAL A 203 -5.83 -20.09 0.08
C VAL A 203 -5.32 -20.59 -1.29
N ARG A 204 -4.44 -19.83 -1.96
CA ARG A 204 -3.76 -20.12 -3.26
C ARG A 204 -4.64 -20.35 -4.49
N ARG A 205 -5.88 -20.81 -4.34
CA ARG A 205 -6.87 -21.01 -5.44
C ARG A 205 -7.62 -19.73 -5.84
N GLY A 206 -7.38 -18.62 -5.14
CA GLY A 206 -8.19 -17.42 -5.23
C GLY A 206 -9.40 -17.47 -4.30
N VAL A 207 -10.08 -16.34 -4.17
CA VAL A 207 -11.21 -16.15 -3.27
C VAL A 207 -12.25 -15.28 -3.98
N SER A 208 -13.49 -15.77 -4.09
CA SER A 208 -14.61 -15.02 -4.67
C SER A 208 -15.48 -14.48 -3.55
N VAL A 209 -15.62 -13.15 -3.48
CA VAL A 209 -16.39 -12.48 -2.41
C VAL A 209 -17.60 -11.80 -3.01
N GLN A 210 -18.78 -12.12 -2.50
CA GLN A 210 -20.01 -11.40 -2.82
C GLN A 210 -20.33 -10.38 -1.74
N LEU A 211 -20.67 -9.16 -2.17
CA LEU A 211 -21.05 -8.07 -1.28
C LEU A 211 -22.55 -7.80 -1.31
N SER A 212 -23.12 -7.52 -0.15
CA SER A 212 -24.51 -7.10 -0.03
C SER A 212 -24.70 -6.07 1.08
N PHE A 213 -25.76 -5.28 0.98
CA PHE A 213 -26.08 -4.23 1.93
C PHE A 213 -27.43 -4.50 2.59
N LYS A 214 -27.53 -4.24 3.89
CA LYS A 214 -28.76 -4.33 4.66
C LYS A 214 -29.02 -3.03 5.39
N SER A 215 -30.26 -2.53 5.39
CA SER A 215 -30.70 -1.44 6.27
C SER A 215 -31.97 -1.87 6.97
N ASN A 216 -32.06 -1.62 8.28
CA ASN A 216 -33.15 -2.09 9.13
C ASN A 216 -33.41 -3.60 8.97
N ASN A 217 -32.34 -4.39 8.88
CA ASN A 217 -32.35 -5.85 8.65
C ASN A 217 -33.01 -6.31 7.34
N LYS A 218 -33.29 -5.39 6.40
CA LYS A 218 -33.78 -5.68 5.05
C LYS A 218 -32.66 -5.49 4.04
N ARG A 219 -32.51 -6.43 3.10
CA ARG A 219 -31.52 -6.32 2.03
C ARG A 219 -31.89 -5.15 1.11
N ILE A 220 -30.93 -4.26 0.89
CA ILE A 220 -31.05 -3.14 -0.03
C ILE A 220 -30.49 -3.59 -1.38
N HIS A 221 -31.19 -3.25 -2.45
CA HIS A 221 -30.66 -3.40 -3.80
C HIS A 221 -29.84 -2.16 -4.17
N CYS A 222 -28.51 -2.30 -4.22
CA CYS A 222 -27.62 -1.29 -4.75
C CYS A 222 -27.00 -1.83 -6.04
N PRO A 223 -27.24 -1.19 -7.20
CA PRO A 223 -26.56 -1.53 -8.44
C PRO A 223 -25.04 -1.48 -8.27
N ALA A 224 -24.38 -2.57 -8.63
CA ALA A 224 -22.93 -2.67 -8.61
C ALA A 224 -22.34 -2.39 -9.99
N LYS A 225 -21.23 -1.67 -10.00
CA LYS A 225 -20.41 -1.40 -11.17
C LYS A 225 -18.98 -1.84 -10.93
N CYS A 226 -18.39 -2.41 -11.96
CA CYS A 226 -17.04 -2.94 -11.97
C CYS A 226 -16.16 -2.09 -12.88
N THR A 227 -14.99 -1.68 -12.39
CA THR A 227 -14.02 -0.84 -13.13
C THR A 227 -12.79 -1.67 -13.47
N LYS A 228 -12.55 -1.94 -14.76
CA LYS A 228 -11.34 -2.66 -15.22
C LYS A 228 -10.12 -1.75 -15.33
N ASP A 229 -8.93 -2.33 -15.52
CA ASP A 229 -7.65 -1.60 -15.70
C ASP A 229 -7.72 -0.49 -16.77
N SER A 230 -8.57 -0.64 -17.78
CA SER A 230 -8.80 0.35 -18.83
C SER A 230 -9.58 1.59 -18.38
N GLY A 231 -10.06 1.62 -17.13
CA GLY A 231 -10.96 2.65 -16.61
C GLY A 231 -12.41 2.49 -17.09
N VAL A 232 -12.71 1.46 -17.87
CA VAL A 232 -14.06 1.20 -18.38
C VAL A 232 -14.92 0.64 -17.25
N VAL A 233 -16.05 1.30 -17.02
CA VAL A 233 -17.05 0.95 -16.01
C VAL A 233 -18.19 0.18 -16.68
N HIS A 234 -18.60 -0.94 -16.10
CA HIS A 234 -19.72 -1.76 -16.56
C HIS A 234 -20.53 -2.28 -15.37
N ASP A 235 -21.79 -2.61 -15.58
CA ASP A 235 -22.64 -3.21 -14.55
C ASP A 235 -22.19 -4.65 -14.25
N CYS A 236 -22.28 -5.07 -13.00
CA CYS A 236 -21.86 -6.40 -12.53
C CYS A 236 -22.63 -6.84 -11.28
N ASP A 237 -22.41 -8.09 -10.84
CA ASP A 237 -23.19 -8.74 -9.77
C ASP A 237 -22.68 -8.45 -8.35
N GLY A 238 -21.77 -7.50 -8.18
CA GLY A 238 -21.18 -7.16 -6.88
C GLY A 238 -20.26 -8.25 -6.31
N ILE A 239 -19.70 -9.08 -7.19
CA ILE A 239 -18.72 -10.12 -6.87
C ILE A 239 -17.33 -9.61 -7.25
N VAL A 240 -16.35 -9.87 -6.39
CA VAL A 240 -14.93 -9.61 -6.68
C VAL A 240 -14.13 -10.89 -6.49
N PHE A 241 -13.27 -11.17 -7.46
CA PHE A 241 -12.30 -12.26 -7.38
C PHE A 241 -10.91 -11.74 -6.99
N LEU A 242 -10.39 -12.24 -5.88
CA LEU A 242 -9.05 -11.96 -5.38
C LEU A 242 -8.14 -13.16 -5.62
N HIS A 243 -6.93 -12.93 -6.12
CA HIS A 243 -5.96 -14.00 -6.36
C HIS A 243 -4.55 -13.61 -5.91
N ALA A 244 -3.72 -14.60 -5.55
CA ALA A 244 -2.30 -14.40 -5.22
C ALA A 244 -1.43 -13.94 -6.39
N ASP A 245 -1.99 -14.01 -7.61
CA ASP A 245 -1.36 -13.69 -8.88
C ASP A 245 -2.08 -12.48 -9.45
N ALA A 246 -1.32 -11.45 -9.82
CA ALA A 246 -1.86 -10.14 -10.14
C ALA A 246 -2.68 -10.14 -11.43
N ASP A 247 -2.30 -10.99 -12.39
CA ASP A 247 -2.97 -11.09 -13.69
C ASP A 247 -4.31 -11.81 -13.59
N ARG A 248 -4.56 -12.51 -12.47
CA ARG A 248 -5.81 -13.23 -12.20
C ARG A 248 -6.70 -12.52 -11.20
N SER A 249 -6.18 -11.54 -10.47
CA SER A 249 -6.94 -10.79 -9.45
C SER A 249 -7.64 -9.60 -10.09
N GLU A 250 -8.93 -9.43 -9.83
CA GLU A 250 -9.70 -8.29 -10.34
C GLU A 250 -9.36 -7.01 -9.55
N GLU A 251 -9.49 -7.08 -8.23
CA GLU A 251 -8.96 -6.05 -7.35
C GLU A 251 -7.47 -6.32 -7.11
N LYS A 252 -6.66 -5.31 -7.39
CA LYS A 252 -5.19 -5.40 -7.26
C LYS A 252 -4.72 -4.87 -5.92
N ILE A 253 -5.54 -4.10 -5.20
CA ILE A 253 -5.13 -3.42 -3.98
C ILE A 253 -5.83 -4.08 -2.79
N PHE A 254 -5.10 -4.99 -2.13
CA PHE A 254 -5.51 -5.61 -0.89
C PHE A 254 -4.31 -5.86 0.05
N ASN A 255 -4.55 -5.90 1.34
CA ASN A 255 -3.51 -6.13 2.36
C ASN A 255 -4.13 -6.66 3.66
N ALA A 256 -3.39 -7.49 4.40
CA ALA A 256 -3.82 -7.95 5.72
C ALA A 256 -3.88 -6.83 6.76
N ASP A 257 -3.01 -5.81 6.63
CA ASP A 257 -3.10 -4.60 7.43
C ASP A 257 -4.01 -3.57 6.74
N GLN A 258 -5.16 -3.31 7.37
CA GLN A 258 -6.16 -2.35 6.92
C GLN A 258 -5.61 -0.92 6.85
N SER A 259 -4.72 -0.53 7.77
CA SER A 259 -4.20 0.85 7.86
C SER A 259 -3.40 1.26 6.62
N ILE A 260 -2.78 0.28 5.97
CA ILE A 260 -1.93 0.50 4.80
C ILE A 260 -2.76 0.73 3.54
N LEU A 261 -4.02 0.28 3.48
CA LEU A 261 -4.87 0.43 2.29
C LEU A 261 -5.11 1.87 1.85
N GLN A 262 -4.97 2.83 2.77
CA GLN A 262 -5.09 4.26 2.49
C GLN A 262 -3.88 4.80 1.71
N LEU A 263 -2.72 4.18 1.90
CA LEU A 263 -1.48 4.49 1.20
C LEU A 263 -1.40 3.75 -0.14
N LEU A 264 -1.99 2.55 -0.20
CA LEU A 264 -2.04 1.75 -1.41
C LEU A 264 -3.07 2.29 -2.40
N GLY A 265 -2.81 2.07 -3.68
CA GLY A 265 -3.64 2.58 -4.76
C GLY A 265 -3.12 3.84 -5.44
N TRP A 266 -2.17 4.54 -4.83
CA TRP A 266 -1.55 5.69 -5.47
C TRP A 266 -0.43 5.27 -6.40
N LYS A 267 -0.55 5.67 -7.67
CA LYS A 267 0.55 5.70 -8.63
C LYS A 267 1.25 7.03 -8.47
N MET A 268 2.26 7.06 -7.62
CA MET A 268 3.08 8.23 -7.35
C MET A 268 4.28 8.17 -8.30
N LEU A 269 4.06 8.35 -9.60
CA LEU A 269 5.14 8.48 -10.58
C LEU A 269 5.21 9.94 -11.04
N GLY A 270 6.41 10.50 -11.05
CA GLY A 270 6.67 11.85 -11.52
C GLY A 270 6.10 12.94 -10.61
N HIS A 271 5.80 14.09 -11.19
CA HIS A 271 5.32 15.26 -10.45
C HIS A 271 4.04 14.95 -9.67
N PRO A 272 3.81 15.45 -8.44
CA PRO A 272 2.59 15.19 -7.67
C PRO A 272 1.28 15.49 -8.40
N SER A 273 1.29 16.43 -9.34
CA SER A 273 0.14 16.71 -10.22
C SER A 273 -0.18 15.61 -11.23
N GLN A 274 0.73 14.65 -11.43
CA GLN A 274 0.57 13.48 -12.29
C GLN A 274 0.23 12.22 -11.48
N TRP A 275 0.20 12.32 -10.14
CA TRP A 275 -0.12 11.18 -9.30
C TRP A 275 -1.58 10.81 -9.50
N THR A 276 -1.81 9.52 -9.70
CA THR A 276 -3.15 9.00 -10.00
C THR A 276 -3.54 7.98 -8.95
N LEU A 277 -4.77 8.10 -8.45
CA LEU A 277 -5.34 7.10 -7.56
C LEU A 277 -6.05 6.05 -8.41
N ARG A 278 -5.65 4.79 -8.24
CA ARG A 278 -6.35 3.66 -8.81
C ARG A 278 -7.65 3.45 -8.04
N MET A 279 -8.74 3.55 -8.77
CA MET A 279 -10.09 3.34 -8.25
C MET A 279 -10.28 1.87 -7.84
N PRO A 280 -10.99 1.60 -6.74
CA PRO A 280 -11.45 0.26 -6.40
C PRO A 280 -12.20 -0.41 -7.55
N TYR A 281 -12.06 -1.73 -7.65
CA TYR A 281 -12.74 -2.51 -8.68
C TYR A 281 -14.27 -2.39 -8.57
N LEU A 282 -14.82 -2.58 -7.35
CA LEU A 282 -16.26 -2.54 -7.09
C LEU A 282 -16.74 -1.15 -6.63
N SER A 283 -17.85 -0.71 -7.22
CA SER A 283 -18.60 0.48 -6.82
C SER A 283 -20.08 0.17 -6.71
N PHE A 284 -20.70 0.48 -5.57
CA PHE A 284 -22.14 0.34 -5.35
C PHE A 284 -22.80 1.71 -5.33
N TYR A 285 -23.96 1.81 -5.97
CA TYR A 285 -24.77 3.04 -6.00
C TYR A 285 -26.06 2.81 -5.21
N CYS A 286 -26.02 3.18 -3.94
CA CYS A 286 -27.14 3.11 -2.99
C CYS A 286 -28.09 4.36 -2.90
#